data_AF-A0A1V0NHT1-F1
#
_entry.id   AF-A0A1V0NHT1-F1
#
_cell.length_a   1.000
_cell.length_b   1.000
_cell.length_c   1.000
_cell.angle_alpha   90.00
_cell.angle_beta   90.00
_cell.angle_gamma   90.00
#
_symmetry.space_group_name_H-M   'P 1'
#
loop_
_entity.id
_entity.type
_entity.pdbx_description
1 polymer ?
#
loop_
_entity_poly.entity_id
_entity_poly.type
_entity_poly.pdbx_seq_one_letter_code
_entity_poly.pdbx_strand_id
1 'polypeptide(L)'
;MDKTFKQRLEILPIKNIEHPVGNTKYYVAVHVKSLIAQADEEYQELFDKYSDLNDSYEKEVIRSSKLESQIIDLKSQLQQQALPVVPECVAEFVSGDETKLSKADRIAYLLKSVQGDSYYLTVELPGDGTITVDEGQELYNWAICQHHVTILKLWNGYTVEKPQLFYLKNKLTGMWLMRDEVDKVYPYDHTLDIRNIDKFTQQEIDSMQTGSYEQIEVTE
;
A
#
# COMPACT_ATOMS: atom_id res chain seq x y z
N MET A 1 -35.59 -40.62 -18.94
CA MET A 1 -34.36 -41.24 -18.42
C MET A 1 -33.91 -42.26 -19.44
N ASP A 2 -32.67 -42.13 -19.91
CA ASP A 2 -32.09 -43.10 -20.82
C ASP A 2 -31.97 -44.47 -20.12
N LYS A 3 -32.23 -45.56 -20.84
CA LYS A 3 -32.18 -46.91 -20.23
C LYS A 3 -30.73 -47.28 -19.96
N THR A 4 -30.44 -47.79 -18.76
CA THR A 4 -29.09 -48.29 -18.43
C THR A 4 -28.71 -49.47 -19.33
N PHE A 5 -27.40 -49.73 -19.51
CA PHE A 5 -26.94 -50.88 -20.29
C PHE A 5 -27.61 -52.19 -19.86
N LYS A 6 -27.79 -52.38 -18.54
CA LYS A 6 -28.50 -53.54 -17.97
C LYS A 6 -29.96 -53.61 -18.42
N GLN A 7 -30.67 -52.48 -18.41
CA GLN A 7 -32.06 -52.39 -18.91
C GLN A 7 -32.15 -52.58 -20.43
N ARG A 8 -31.12 -52.16 -21.19
CA ARG A 8 -31.02 -52.40 -22.64
C ARG A 8 -30.76 -53.88 -22.95
N LEU A 9 -30.00 -54.57 -22.09
CA LEU A 9 -29.73 -56.01 -22.22
C LEU A 9 -30.98 -56.88 -21.93
N GLU A 10 -31.76 -56.50 -20.91
CA GLU A 10 -32.96 -57.24 -20.46
C GLU A 10 -34.10 -57.29 -21.48
N ILE A 11 -34.13 -56.34 -22.43
CA ILE A 11 -35.15 -56.27 -23.49
C ILE A 11 -34.73 -56.94 -24.81
N LEU A 12 -33.51 -57.48 -24.89
CA LEU A 12 -33.02 -58.14 -26.10
C LEU A 12 -33.76 -59.46 -26.37
N PRO A 13 -34.00 -59.81 -27.65
CA PRO A 13 -34.62 -61.10 -27.98
C PRO A 13 -33.70 -62.26 -27.57
N ILE A 14 -34.32 -63.22 -26.88
CA ILE A 14 -33.66 -64.42 -26.36
C ILE A 14 -33.96 -65.59 -27.30
N LYS A 15 -32.91 -66.31 -27.71
CA LYS A 15 -33.02 -67.59 -28.42
C LYS A 15 -32.93 -68.72 -27.41
N ASN A 16 -33.92 -69.61 -27.41
CA ASN A 16 -33.89 -70.84 -26.63
C ASN A 16 -33.19 -71.91 -27.46
N ILE A 17 -32.18 -72.57 -26.89
CA ILE A 17 -31.55 -73.74 -27.47
C ILE A 17 -31.86 -74.92 -26.56
N GLU A 18 -32.51 -75.94 -27.10
CA GLU A 18 -32.79 -77.17 -26.36
C GLU A 18 -31.52 -78.01 -26.28
N HIS A 19 -31.10 -78.33 -25.05
CA HIS A 19 -30.00 -79.26 -24.80
C HIS A 19 -30.51 -80.51 -24.06
N PRO A 20 -29.81 -81.66 -24.19
CA PRO A 20 -30.21 -82.91 -23.53
C PRO A 20 -30.29 -82.82 -21.99
N VAL A 21 -29.66 -81.81 -21.40
CA VAL A 21 -29.60 -81.54 -19.95
C VAL A 21 -30.46 -80.36 -19.50
N GLY A 22 -31.26 -79.76 -20.40
CA GLY A 22 -32.17 -78.66 -20.12
C GLY A 22 -32.06 -77.49 -21.11
N ASN A 23 -33.11 -76.68 -21.21
CA ASN A 23 -33.17 -75.55 -22.14
C ASN A 23 -32.30 -74.39 -21.66
N THR A 24 -31.38 -73.92 -22.50
CA THR A 24 -30.52 -72.77 -22.20
C THR A 24 -30.94 -71.54 -23.01
N LYS A 25 -31.05 -70.40 -22.34
CA LYS A 25 -31.42 -69.11 -22.92
C LYS A 25 -30.16 -68.34 -23.33
N TYR A 26 -30.09 -67.91 -24.58
CA TYR A 26 -28.99 -67.08 -25.09
C TYR A 26 -29.54 -65.79 -25.69
N TYR A 27 -28.85 -64.66 -25.46
CA TYR A 27 -29.11 -63.44 -26.23
C TYR A 27 -28.65 -63.62 -27.67
N VAL A 28 -29.42 -63.08 -28.61
CA VAL A 28 -29.03 -63.09 -30.03
C VAL A 28 -27.77 -62.23 -30.22
N ALA A 29 -26.69 -62.85 -30.71
CA ALA A 29 -25.36 -62.26 -30.79
C ALA A 29 -25.28 -60.92 -31.55
N VAL A 30 -26.10 -60.73 -32.58
CA VAL A 30 -26.14 -59.48 -33.36
C VAL A 30 -26.59 -58.29 -32.50
N HIS A 31 -27.58 -58.48 -31.64
CA HIS A 31 -28.08 -57.41 -30.77
C HIS A 31 -27.11 -57.09 -29.64
N VAL A 32 -26.42 -58.10 -29.11
CA VAL A 32 -25.35 -57.88 -28.10
C VAL A 32 -24.19 -57.09 -28.71
N LYS A 33 -23.75 -57.42 -29.95
CA LYS A 33 -22.72 -56.64 -30.66
C LYS A 33 -23.15 -55.19 -30.90
N SER A 34 -24.41 -54.97 -31.25
CA SER A 34 -24.98 -53.63 -31.44
C SER A 34 -24.94 -52.81 -30.14
N LEU A 35 -25.29 -53.41 -29.00
CA LEU A 35 -25.21 -52.72 -27.70
C LEU A 35 -23.78 -52.41 -27.27
N ILE A 36 -22.83 -53.30 -27.58
CA ILE A 36 -21.40 -53.06 -27.29
C ILE A 36 -20.89 -51.89 -28.13
N ALA A 37 -21.17 -51.87 -29.44
CA ALA A 37 -20.76 -50.77 -30.31
C ALA A 37 -21.34 -49.41 -29.86
N GLN A 38 -22.62 -49.39 -29.44
CA GLN A 38 -23.24 -48.18 -28.88
C GLN A 38 -22.57 -47.75 -27.56
N ALA A 39 -22.22 -48.69 -26.68
CA ALA A 39 -21.53 -48.38 -25.44
C ALA A 39 -20.10 -47.86 -25.67
N ASP A 40 -19.40 -48.38 -26.68
CA ASP A 40 -18.08 -47.91 -27.07
C ASP A 40 -18.14 -46.47 -27.65
N GLU A 41 -19.14 -46.17 -28.47
CA GLU A 41 -19.40 -44.81 -28.97
C GLU A 41 -19.73 -43.84 -27.81
N GLU A 42 -20.67 -44.19 -26.93
CA GLU A 42 -21.03 -43.38 -25.75
C GLU A 42 -19.80 -43.14 -24.84
N TYR A 43 -18.93 -44.14 -24.68
CA TYR A 43 -17.69 -44.02 -23.91
C TYR A 43 -16.71 -43.05 -24.58
N GLN A 44 -16.51 -43.15 -25.89
CA GLN A 44 -15.60 -42.26 -26.61
C GLN A 44 -16.09 -40.81 -26.58
N GLU A 45 -17.39 -40.57 -26.78
CA GLU A 45 -17.96 -39.21 -26.65
C GLU A 45 -17.72 -38.61 -25.26
N LEU A 46 -17.89 -39.41 -24.20
CA LEU A 46 -17.59 -38.97 -22.84
C LEU A 46 -16.09 -38.73 -22.64
N PHE A 47 -15.25 -39.61 -23.15
CA PHE A 47 -13.79 -39.50 -23.04
C PHE A 47 -13.29 -38.21 -23.70
N ASP A 48 -13.69 -37.96 -24.95
CA ASP A 48 -13.32 -36.74 -25.69
C ASP A 48 -13.80 -35.49 -24.95
N LYS A 49 -15.06 -35.49 -24.48
CA LYS A 49 -15.62 -34.37 -23.72
C LYS A 49 -14.82 -34.06 -22.45
N TYR A 50 -14.43 -35.08 -21.68
CA TYR A 50 -13.65 -34.87 -20.46
C TYR A 50 -12.21 -34.48 -20.75
N SER A 51 -11.62 -34.97 -21.85
CA SER A 51 -10.29 -34.55 -22.30
C SER A 51 -10.28 -33.06 -22.66
N ASP A 52 -11.23 -32.61 -23.49
CA ASP A 52 -11.37 -31.20 -23.87
C ASP A 52 -11.61 -30.29 -22.65
N LEU A 53 -12.41 -30.77 -21.70
CA LEU A 53 -12.67 -30.04 -20.47
C LEU A 53 -11.41 -29.91 -19.61
N ASN A 54 -10.58 -30.95 -19.53
CA ASN A 54 -9.31 -30.92 -18.81
C ASN A 54 -8.34 -29.91 -19.45
N ASP A 55 -8.20 -29.92 -20.77
CA ASP A 55 -7.36 -28.96 -21.51
C ASP A 55 -7.80 -27.52 -21.29
N SER A 56 -9.11 -27.28 -21.25
CA SER A 56 -9.70 -25.98 -20.93
C SER A 56 -9.38 -25.56 -19.49
N TYR A 57 -9.52 -26.49 -18.54
CA TYR A 57 -9.23 -26.25 -17.13
C TYR A 57 -7.75 -25.90 -16.91
N GLU A 58 -6.82 -26.65 -17.50
CA GLU A 58 -5.38 -26.37 -17.39
C GLU A 58 -5.02 -24.97 -17.93
N LYS A 59 -5.61 -24.57 -19.06
CA LYS A 59 -5.42 -23.22 -19.62
C LYS A 59 -5.92 -22.14 -18.66
N GLU A 60 -7.07 -22.34 -18.02
CA GLU A 60 -7.64 -21.38 -17.08
C GLU A 60 -6.84 -21.30 -15.77
N VAL A 61 -6.30 -22.43 -15.29
CA VAL A 61 -5.39 -22.46 -14.14
C VAL A 61 -4.12 -21.66 -14.42
N ILE A 62 -3.49 -21.87 -15.59
CA ILE A 62 -2.31 -21.11 -16.00
C ILE A 62 -2.62 -19.61 -16.09
N ARG A 63 -3.76 -19.26 -16.69
CA ARG A 63 -4.22 -17.86 -16.77
C ARG A 63 -4.43 -17.25 -15.38
N SER A 64 -5.06 -17.99 -14.47
CA SER A 64 -5.31 -17.54 -13.10
C SER A 64 -4.01 -17.29 -12.35
N SER A 65 -3.05 -18.21 -12.44
CA SER A 65 -1.72 -18.03 -11.83
C SER A 65 -0.98 -16.81 -12.37
N LYS A 66 -1.12 -16.53 -13.68
CA LYS A 66 -0.55 -15.31 -14.29
C LYS A 66 -1.23 -14.03 -13.76
N LEU A 67 -2.55 -14.04 -13.60
CA LEU A 67 -3.30 -12.92 -13.03
C LEU A 67 -2.92 -12.68 -11.57
N GLU A 68 -2.80 -13.74 -10.76
CA GLU A 68 -2.33 -13.64 -9.37
C GLU A 68 -0.95 -13.01 -9.28
N SER A 69 -0.03 -13.42 -10.15
CA SER A 69 1.32 -12.84 -10.23
C SER A 69 1.29 -11.35 -10.55
N GLN A 70 0.43 -10.92 -11.48
CA GLN A 70 0.26 -9.51 -11.82
C GLN A 70 -0.35 -8.70 -10.67
N ILE A 71 -1.32 -9.26 -9.95
CA ILE A 71 -1.93 -8.61 -8.78
C ILE A 71 -0.89 -8.39 -7.69
N ILE A 72 -0.02 -9.39 -7.43
CA ILE A 72 1.05 -9.27 -6.45
C ILE A 72 2.04 -8.16 -6.83
N ASP A 73 2.45 -8.12 -8.11
CA ASP A 73 3.37 -7.10 -8.60
C ASP A 73 2.78 -5.68 -8.47
N LEU A 74 1.55 -5.48 -8.94
CA LEU A 74 0.84 -4.20 -8.81
C LEU A 74 0.66 -3.76 -7.35
N LYS A 75 0.34 -4.71 -6.46
CA LYS A 75 0.21 -4.44 -5.02
C LYS A 75 1.56 -4.02 -4.43
N SER A 76 2.65 -4.67 -4.83
CA SER A 76 4.00 -4.32 -4.42
C SER A 76 4.39 -2.91 -4.90
N GLN A 77 4.12 -2.58 -6.16
CA GLN A 77 4.36 -1.24 -6.71
C GLN A 77 3.58 -0.16 -5.96
N LEU A 78 2.32 -0.44 -5.56
CA LEU A 78 1.51 0.50 -4.77
C LEU A 78 2.05 0.67 -3.34
N GLN A 79 2.48 -0.42 -2.70
CA GLN A 79 3.05 -0.40 -1.34
C GLN A 79 4.43 0.25 -1.28
N GLN A 80 5.22 0.19 -2.35
CA GLN A 80 6.55 0.80 -2.42
C GLN A 80 6.54 2.30 -2.71
N GLN A 81 5.37 2.96 -2.79
CA GLN A 81 5.36 4.41 -2.87
C GLN A 81 5.90 5.00 -1.57
N ALA A 82 7.12 5.54 -1.65
CA ALA A 82 7.73 6.26 -0.55
C ALA A 82 6.77 7.36 -0.07
N LEU A 83 6.55 7.36 1.24
CA LEU A 83 5.82 8.43 1.90
C LEU A 83 6.58 9.75 1.70
N PRO A 84 5.88 10.86 1.49
CA PRO A 84 6.53 12.17 1.40
C PRO A 84 7.21 12.49 2.74
N VAL A 85 8.42 13.03 2.66
CA VAL A 85 9.11 13.62 3.81
C VAL A 85 8.62 15.06 3.95
N VAL A 86 8.16 15.45 5.14
CA VAL A 86 7.61 16.79 5.40
C VAL A 86 8.22 17.41 6.65
N PRO A 87 8.37 18.75 6.72
CA PRO A 87 8.74 19.45 7.95
C PRO A 87 7.76 19.21 9.09
N GLU A 88 8.22 19.43 10.32
CA GLU A 88 7.42 19.26 11.54
C GLU A 88 6.16 20.15 11.55
N CYS A 89 6.26 21.42 11.16
CA CYS A 89 5.10 22.32 11.11
C CYS A 89 4.01 21.83 10.14
N VAL A 90 4.39 21.19 9.02
CA VAL A 90 3.45 20.59 8.07
C VAL A 90 2.80 19.35 8.66
N ALA A 91 3.58 18.51 9.35
CA ALA A 91 3.07 17.33 10.03
C ALA A 91 2.03 17.68 11.10
N GLU A 92 2.38 18.63 11.97
CA GLU A 92 1.49 19.15 13.01
C GLU A 92 0.23 19.76 12.42
N PHE A 93 0.37 20.57 11.35
CA PHE A 93 -0.78 21.13 10.67
C PHE A 93 -1.68 20.06 10.08
N VAL A 94 -1.16 19.02 9.42
CA VAL A 94 -1.99 17.98 8.78
C VAL A 94 -2.62 17.04 9.82
N SER A 95 -1.95 16.77 10.93
CA SER A 95 -2.43 15.93 12.04
C SER A 95 -3.17 16.69 13.14
N GLY A 96 -3.37 18.00 12.96
CA GLY A 96 -4.03 18.84 13.95
C GLY A 96 -5.47 18.41 14.24
N ASP A 97 -6.05 18.98 15.29
CA ASP A 97 -7.39 18.63 15.77
C ASP A 97 -8.46 18.76 14.67
N GLU A 98 -9.22 17.67 14.47
CA GLU A 98 -10.29 17.56 13.48
C GLU A 98 -11.61 18.23 13.93
N THR A 99 -11.72 18.68 15.19
CA THR A 99 -12.94 19.33 15.70
C THR A 99 -13.20 20.71 15.10
N LYS A 100 -12.14 21.43 14.73
CA LYS A 100 -12.21 22.76 14.10
C LYS A 100 -11.96 22.70 12.59
N LEU A 101 -11.02 21.87 12.17
CA LEU A 101 -10.59 21.80 10.79
C LEU A 101 -10.22 20.37 10.41
N SER A 102 -10.96 19.79 9.46
CA SER A 102 -10.74 18.39 9.07
C SER A 102 -9.40 18.22 8.33
N LYS A 103 -8.86 17.00 8.34
CA LYS A 103 -7.68 16.65 7.52
C LYS A 103 -7.88 17.00 6.04
N ALA A 104 -9.10 16.85 5.52
CA ALA A 104 -9.43 17.18 4.14
C ALA A 104 -9.32 18.69 3.87
N ASP A 105 -9.81 19.53 4.78
CA ASP A 105 -9.72 20.99 4.64
C ASP A 105 -8.28 21.48 4.70
N ARG A 106 -7.49 20.95 5.65
CA ARG A 106 -6.04 21.22 5.78
C ARG A 106 -5.30 20.90 4.47
N ILE A 107 -5.55 19.73 3.90
CA ILE A 107 -4.96 19.33 2.60
C ILE A 107 -5.46 20.23 1.46
N ALA A 108 -6.75 20.60 1.46
CA ALA A 108 -7.31 21.51 0.45
C ALA A 108 -6.65 22.89 0.49
N TYR A 109 -6.37 23.44 1.67
CA TYR A 109 -5.66 24.72 1.81
C TYR A 109 -4.22 24.63 1.32
N LEU A 110 -3.49 23.56 1.65
CA LEU A 110 -2.15 23.33 1.09
C LEU A 110 -2.19 23.23 -0.44
N LEU A 111 -3.19 22.55 -1.02
CA LEU A 111 -3.37 22.46 -2.47
C LEU A 111 -3.63 23.82 -3.12
N LYS A 112 -4.42 24.68 -2.48
CA LYS A 112 -4.63 26.06 -2.96
C LYS A 112 -3.32 26.85 -2.95
N SER A 113 -2.50 26.67 -1.92
CA SER A 113 -1.20 27.33 -1.84
C SER A 113 -0.20 26.86 -2.89
N VAL A 114 -0.24 25.60 -3.33
CA VAL A 114 0.52 25.15 -4.52
C VAL A 114 0.16 25.99 -5.77
N GLN A 115 -1.05 26.51 -5.86
CA GLN A 115 -1.51 27.38 -6.96
C GLN A 115 -1.18 28.86 -6.72
N GLY A 116 -0.47 29.19 -5.64
CA GLY A 116 -0.07 30.54 -5.25
C GLY A 116 -1.04 31.24 -4.30
N ASP A 117 -2.16 30.62 -3.93
CA ASP A 117 -3.14 31.22 -3.00
C ASP A 117 -2.64 31.16 -1.55
N SER A 118 -2.29 32.32 -1.00
CA SER A 118 -1.82 32.45 0.38
C SER A 118 -2.93 32.75 1.38
N TYR A 119 -4.13 33.10 0.94
CA TYR A 119 -5.15 33.75 1.78
C TYR A 119 -5.51 32.91 3.01
N TYR A 120 -5.75 31.62 2.82
CA TYR A 120 -6.16 30.73 3.91
C TYR A 120 -5.08 30.57 4.98
N LEU A 121 -3.85 30.27 4.55
CA LEU A 121 -2.74 29.98 5.48
C LEU A 121 -2.18 31.26 6.12
N THR A 122 -2.19 32.40 5.42
CA THR A 122 -1.53 33.63 5.90
C THR A 122 -2.48 34.69 6.47
N VAL A 123 -3.79 34.56 6.25
CA VAL A 123 -4.78 35.56 6.70
C VAL A 123 -5.94 34.92 7.45
N GLU A 124 -6.64 33.94 6.87
CA GLU A 124 -7.88 33.39 7.46
C GLU A 124 -7.63 32.58 8.74
N LEU A 125 -6.80 31.55 8.65
CA LEU A 125 -6.49 30.67 9.80
C LEU A 125 -5.66 31.35 10.90
N PRO A 126 -4.78 32.31 10.60
CA PRO A 126 -4.19 33.14 11.64
C PRO A 126 -5.22 34.09 12.29
N GLY A 127 -6.17 34.60 11.51
CA GLY A 127 -7.19 35.53 11.99
C GLY A 127 -8.21 34.93 12.94
N ASP A 128 -8.51 33.63 12.79
CA ASP A 128 -9.39 32.88 13.70
C ASP A 128 -8.66 32.21 14.88
N GLY A 129 -7.32 32.33 14.92
CA GLY A 129 -6.47 31.76 15.95
C GLY A 129 -6.30 30.24 15.85
N THR A 130 -6.56 29.63 14.69
CA THR A 130 -6.30 28.21 14.44
C THR A 130 -4.80 27.92 14.34
N ILE A 131 -4.04 28.84 13.77
CA ILE A 131 -2.58 28.83 13.70
C ILE A 131 -2.04 30.23 13.98
N THR A 132 -0.74 30.35 14.20
CA THR A 132 -0.03 31.63 14.29
C THR A 132 0.28 32.18 12.89
N VAL A 133 0.60 33.47 12.82
CA VAL A 133 1.00 34.13 11.56
C VAL A 133 2.28 33.49 10.99
N ASP A 134 3.23 33.15 11.86
CA ASP A 134 4.51 32.58 11.45
C ASP A 134 4.33 31.14 10.93
N GLU A 135 3.57 30.30 11.64
CA GLU A 135 3.21 28.94 11.16
C GLU A 135 2.50 29.00 9.81
N GLY A 136 1.56 29.94 9.65
CA GLY A 136 0.84 30.17 8.40
C GLY A 136 1.76 30.51 7.22
N GLN A 137 2.76 31.35 7.46
CA GLN A 137 3.75 31.73 6.45
C GLN A 137 4.70 30.58 6.11
N GLU A 138 5.14 29.79 7.08
CA GLU A 138 5.97 28.61 6.86
C GLU A 138 5.24 27.54 6.04
N LEU A 139 3.99 27.24 6.37
CA LEU A 139 3.16 26.30 5.63
C LEU A 139 2.96 26.75 4.18
N TYR A 140 2.73 28.04 3.95
CA TYR A 140 2.61 28.60 2.61
C TYR A 140 3.91 28.47 1.81
N ASN A 141 5.03 28.88 2.41
CA ASN A 141 6.36 28.81 1.77
C ASN A 141 6.74 27.38 1.41
N TRP A 142 6.41 26.42 2.28
CA TRP A 142 6.62 25.01 1.98
C TRP A 142 5.71 24.55 0.83
N ALA A 143 4.41 24.84 0.90
CA ALA A 143 3.41 24.36 -0.06
C ALA A 143 3.67 24.85 -1.50
N ILE A 144 4.09 26.11 -1.68
CA ILE A 144 4.37 26.66 -3.02
C ILE A 144 5.57 25.98 -3.70
N CYS A 145 6.41 25.29 -2.93
CA CYS A 145 7.55 24.52 -3.44
C CYS A 145 7.19 23.06 -3.76
N GLN A 146 5.95 22.63 -3.50
CA GLN A 146 5.52 21.24 -3.70
C GLN A 146 4.76 21.02 -5.00
N HIS A 147 4.69 19.76 -5.41
CA HIS A 147 3.75 19.30 -6.44
C HIS A 147 2.41 18.89 -5.82
N HIS A 148 1.31 19.06 -6.56
CA HIS A 148 -0.03 18.59 -6.16
C HIS A 148 -0.03 17.13 -5.68
N VAL A 149 0.72 16.26 -6.36
CA VAL A 149 0.84 14.84 -6.00
C VAL A 149 1.45 14.65 -4.61
N THR A 150 2.43 15.47 -4.22
CA THR A 150 3.05 15.39 -2.88
C THR A 150 2.03 15.74 -1.80
N ILE A 151 1.25 16.81 -2.00
CA ILE A 151 0.21 17.22 -1.06
C ILE A 151 -0.88 16.15 -0.94
N LEU A 152 -1.29 15.55 -2.06
CA LEU A 152 -2.28 14.47 -2.05
C LEU A 152 -1.79 13.21 -1.32
N LYS A 153 -0.48 12.90 -1.42
CA LYS A 153 0.11 11.75 -0.72
C LYS A 153 0.03 11.88 0.80
N LEU A 154 -0.01 13.10 1.36
CA LEU A 154 -0.19 13.34 2.80
C LEU A 154 -1.46 12.71 3.37
N TRP A 155 -2.48 12.50 2.52
CA TRP A 155 -3.68 11.75 2.89
C TRP A 155 -3.33 10.34 3.37
N ASN A 156 -2.44 9.67 2.66
CA ASN A 156 -2.02 8.28 2.91
C ASN A 156 -0.93 8.17 3.99
N GLY A 157 -0.36 9.29 4.41
CA GLY A 157 0.69 9.37 5.42
C GLY A 157 1.90 10.16 4.93
N TYR A 158 2.85 10.36 5.82
CA TYR A 158 4.10 11.08 5.57
C TYR A 158 5.13 10.67 6.64
N THR A 159 6.39 10.99 6.39
CA THR A 159 7.47 10.91 7.38
C THR A 159 7.91 12.32 7.73
N VAL A 160 8.10 12.60 9.02
CA VAL A 160 8.60 13.91 9.45
C VAL A 160 10.10 13.99 9.18
N GLU A 161 10.53 15.08 8.56
CA GLU A 161 11.95 15.42 8.42
C GLU A 161 12.53 15.59 9.82
N LYS A 162 13.55 14.80 10.14
CA LYS A 162 14.35 15.03 11.34
C LYS A 162 15.48 15.99 10.95
N PRO A 163 15.42 17.28 11.31
CA PRO A 163 16.49 18.20 10.97
C PRO A 163 17.80 17.73 11.60
N GLN A 164 18.91 17.90 10.87
CA GLN A 164 20.24 17.69 11.43
C GLN A 164 20.45 18.72 12.54
N LEU A 165 20.76 18.22 13.74
CA LEU A 165 21.01 19.03 14.91
C LEU A 165 22.52 19.20 15.13
N PHE A 166 22.88 20.33 15.73
CA PHE A 166 24.25 20.69 16.06
C PHE A 166 24.35 21.17 17.51
N TYR A 167 25.45 20.81 18.15
CA TYR A 167 25.94 21.52 19.33
C TYR A 167 26.80 22.71 18.88
N LEU A 168 26.71 23.83 19.59
CA LEU A 168 27.48 25.03 19.29
C LEU A 168 28.53 25.30 20.37
N LYS A 169 29.81 25.29 19.99
CA LYS A 169 30.93 25.53 20.90
C LYS A 169 31.70 26.77 20.50
N ASN A 170 31.86 27.72 21.42
CA ASN A 170 32.62 28.93 21.16
C ASN A 170 34.10 28.60 20.96
N LYS A 171 34.70 29.04 19.86
CA LYS A 171 36.11 28.75 19.53
C LYS A 171 37.12 29.45 20.42
N LEU A 172 36.75 30.59 21.02
CA LEU A 172 37.64 31.41 21.84
C LEU A 172 37.58 31.02 23.31
N THR A 173 36.38 30.81 23.84
CA THR A 173 36.18 30.50 25.27
C THR A 173 36.05 29.02 25.55
N GLY A 174 35.77 28.19 24.53
CA GLY A 174 35.47 26.76 24.69
C GLY A 174 34.10 26.47 25.30
N MET A 175 33.29 27.50 25.59
CA MET A 175 31.97 27.37 26.20
C MET A 175 30.91 26.91 25.20
N TRP A 176 29.91 26.18 25.68
CA TRP A 176 28.78 25.72 24.88
C TRP A 176 27.65 26.74 24.88
N LEU A 177 26.86 26.76 23.80
CA LEU A 177 25.68 27.60 23.71
C LEU A 177 24.46 26.88 24.29
N MET A 178 23.71 27.56 25.15
CA MET A 178 22.50 27.03 25.81
C MET A 178 21.35 28.03 25.76
N ARG A 179 20.13 27.52 25.91
CA ARG A 179 18.88 28.24 26.11
C ARG A 179 18.49 28.21 27.58
N ASP A 180 17.92 29.30 28.09
CA ASP A 180 17.27 29.30 29.41
C ASP A 180 15.79 28.92 29.28
N GLU A 181 15.07 28.92 30.40
CA GLU A 181 13.62 28.66 30.45
C GLU A 181 12.79 29.69 29.66
N VAL A 182 13.41 30.75 29.14
CA VAL A 182 12.77 31.84 28.39
C VAL A 182 13.38 31.98 26.98
N ASP A 183 13.97 30.90 26.46
CA ASP A 183 14.61 30.81 25.13
C ASP A 183 15.75 31.82 24.88
N LYS A 184 16.28 32.44 25.94
CA LYS A 184 17.43 33.32 25.81
C LYS A 184 18.70 32.49 25.67
N VAL A 185 19.47 32.80 24.63
CA VAL A 185 20.69 32.08 24.30
C VAL A 185 21.90 32.68 25.03
N TYR A 186 22.67 31.88 25.75
CA TYR A 186 23.87 32.32 26.50
C TYR A 186 25.00 31.29 26.49
N PRO A 187 26.27 31.74 26.57
CA PRO A 187 27.41 30.83 26.70
C PRO A 187 27.47 30.25 28.11
N TYR A 188 27.66 28.94 28.21
CA TYR A 188 27.75 28.22 29.48
C TYR A 188 28.93 27.22 29.49
N ASP A 189 29.58 27.10 30.65
CA ASP A 189 30.68 26.16 30.85
C ASP A 189 30.15 24.83 31.41
N HIS A 190 30.08 23.81 30.56
CA HIS A 190 29.78 22.44 30.99
C HIS A 190 30.96 21.52 30.68
N THR A 191 31.58 21.00 31.75
CA THR A 191 32.69 20.04 31.71
C THR A 191 32.27 18.61 32.06
N LEU A 192 31.00 18.35 32.41
CA LEU A 192 30.62 17.08 33.06
C LEU A 192 29.43 16.30 32.45
N ASP A 193 28.60 16.86 31.55
CA ASP A 193 27.55 16.08 30.89
C ASP A 193 27.05 16.70 29.57
N ILE A 194 27.26 15.98 28.45
CA ILE A 194 26.80 16.39 27.10
C ILE A 194 25.26 16.36 27.00
N ARG A 195 24.57 15.61 27.86
CA ARG A 195 23.10 15.44 27.82
C ARG A 195 22.33 16.71 28.16
N ASN A 196 22.98 17.70 28.76
CA ASN A 196 22.39 18.99 29.10
C ASN A 196 22.72 20.08 28.08
N ILE A 197 23.42 19.77 26.98
CA ILE A 197 23.75 20.76 25.95
C ILE A 197 22.57 20.88 24.99
N ASP A 198 22.12 22.11 24.76
CA ASP A 198 21.07 22.38 23.78
C ASP A 198 21.52 22.08 22.36
N LYS A 199 20.53 21.64 21.58
CA LYS A 199 20.68 21.29 20.17
C LYS A 199 20.03 22.37 19.32
N PHE A 200 20.68 22.72 18.23
CA PHE A 200 20.23 23.77 17.31
C PHE A 200 20.16 23.22 15.89
N THR A 201 19.15 23.63 15.14
CA THR A 201 19.01 23.40 13.69
C THR A 201 19.89 24.38 12.91
N GLN A 202 20.17 24.06 11.64
CA GLN A 202 20.94 24.98 10.78
C GLN A 202 20.24 26.34 10.61
N GLN A 203 18.91 26.36 10.50
CA GLN A 203 18.13 27.58 10.35
C GLN A 203 18.25 28.50 11.58
N GLU A 204 18.19 27.93 12.78
CA GLU A 204 18.43 28.67 14.02
C GLU A 204 19.84 29.27 14.03
N ILE A 205 20.84 28.47 13.64
CA ILE A 205 22.24 28.92 13.59
C ILE A 205 22.43 30.06 12.59
N ASP A 206 21.80 30.00 11.42
CA ASP A 206 21.90 31.03 10.38
C ASP A 206 21.20 32.33 10.80
N SER A 207 20.12 32.22 11.59
CA SER A 207 19.41 33.37 12.16
C SER A 207 20.19 34.07 13.27
N MET A 208 21.00 33.30 14.00
CA MET A 208 21.88 33.81 15.04
C MET A 208 23.19 34.25 14.37
N GLN A 209 23.63 35.50 14.51
CA GLN A 209 24.92 35.96 13.95
C GLN A 209 26.13 35.31 14.69
N THR A 210 26.29 33.99 14.57
CA THR A 210 27.09 33.11 15.43
C THR A 210 28.48 32.82 14.86
N GLY A 211 29.06 33.75 14.09
CA GLY A 211 30.33 33.55 13.38
C GLY A 211 31.53 33.13 14.23
N SER A 212 31.42 33.11 15.56
CA SER A 212 32.44 32.66 16.52
C SER A 212 32.24 31.22 17.07
N TYR A 213 31.19 30.52 16.67
CA TYR A 213 30.89 29.16 17.15
C TYR A 213 31.31 28.09 16.14
N GLU A 214 31.83 26.98 16.65
CA GLU A 214 32.02 25.72 15.96
C GLU A 214 30.73 24.90 16.03
N GLN A 215 30.30 24.37 14.90
CA GLN A 215 29.15 23.48 14.79
C GLN A 215 29.64 22.03 14.91
N ILE A 216 29.06 21.27 15.85
CA ILE A 216 29.40 19.86 16.08
C ILE A 216 28.13 19.05 15.83
N GLU A 217 28.14 18.20 14.81
CA GLU A 217 27.00 17.36 14.44
C GLU A 217 26.58 16.43 15.58
N VAL A 218 25.29 16.44 15.88
CA VAL A 218 24.68 15.46 16.79
C VAL A 218 24.51 14.15 16.03
N THR A 219 25.15 13.09 16.51
CA THR A 219 24.94 11.72 16.05
C THR A 219 23.98 11.02 17.02
N GLU A 220 22.79 10.64 16.55
CA GLU A 220 21.82 9.81 17.31
C GLU A 220 22.27 8.35 17.42
#